data_AF-A0A645CZI6-F1
#
_entry.id   AF-A0A645CZI6-F1
#
_cell.length_a   1.000
_cell.length_b   1.000
_cell.length_c   1.000
_cell.angle_alpha   90.00
_cell.angle_beta   90.00
_cell.angle_gamma   90.00
#
_symmetry.space_group_name_H-M   'P 1'
#
loop_
_entity.id
_entity.type
_entity.pdbx_description
1 polymer ?
#
loop_
_entity_poly.entity_id
_entity_poly.type
_entity_poly.pdbx_seq_one_letter_code
_entity_poly.pdbx_strand_id
1 'polypeptide(L)'
;MIKEMTVNEEQCLKLAREGFSTMTELADDMVRLKGISFTMAHKIVAKLAAVAAEKNIPCEHIAPQLVDDISMELFGKKLDFTGEELKRAIDPLENVKSRNILGGPSFEEIRRMLKDRCKRLMESRQRWEDKKAYQQKKIQDVKNIARQIMES
;
A
#
# COMPACT_ATOMS: atom_id res chain seq x y z
N MET A 1 -3.28 21.99 2.68
CA MET A 1 -2.61 21.08 1.74
C MET A 1 -3.19 19.67 1.81
N ILE A 2 -2.92 18.83 2.83
CA ILE A 2 -3.48 17.44 2.85
C ILE A 2 -5.01 17.40 2.99
N LYS A 3 -5.59 18.25 3.85
CA LYS A 3 -7.06 18.28 4.09
C LYS A 3 -7.88 18.67 2.85
N GLU A 4 -7.28 19.40 1.92
CA GLU A 4 -7.95 19.95 0.74
C GLU A 4 -7.53 19.23 -0.55
N MET A 5 -6.73 18.17 -0.43
CA MET A 5 -6.29 17.38 -1.57
C MET A 5 -7.45 16.53 -2.09
N THR A 6 -7.72 16.62 -3.39
CA THR A 6 -8.65 15.75 -4.10
C THR A 6 -7.88 14.69 -4.86
N VAL A 7 -8.27 13.43 -4.70
CA VAL A 7 -7.69 12.30 -5.43
C VAL A 7 -8.63 11.93 -6.57
N ASN A 8 -8.07 11.79 -7.78
CA ASN A 8 -8.82 11.22 -8.91
C ASN A 8 -8.74 9.69 -8.83
N GLU A 9 -9.71 9.09 -8.15
CA GLU A 9 -9.76 7.65 -7.89
C GLU A 9 -9.78 6.82 -9.19
N GLU A 10 -10.54 7.26 -10.18
CA GLU A 10 -10.63 6.58 -11.49
C GLU A 10 -9.29 6.56 -12.21
N GLN A 11 -8.60 7.71 -12.26
CA GLN A 11 -7.29 7.81 -12.90
C GLN A 11 -6.25 6.98 -12.14
N CYS A 12 -6.27 6.99 -10.81
CA CYS A 12 -5.37 6.17 -9.99
C CYS A 12 -5.58 4.68 -10.25
N LEU A 13 -6.84 4.22 -10.26
CA LEU A 13 -7.16 2.82 -10.51
C LEU A 13 -6.80 2.41 -11.94
N LYS A 14 -7.09 3.26 -12.93
CA LYS A 14 -6.71 3.05 -14.33
C LYS A 14 -5.20 2.85 -14.46
N LEU A 15 -4.40 3.78 -13.91
CA LEU A 15 -2.94 3.68 -13.97
C LEU A 15 -2.41 2.43 -13.23
N ALA A 16 -3.06 2.00 -12.16
CA ALA A 16 -2.69 0.77 -11.45
C ALA A 16 -3.02 -0.51 -12.23
N ARG A 17 -4.10 -0.51 -13.04
CA ARG A 17 -4.48 -1.63 -13.91
C ARG A 17 -3.66 -1.71 -15.19
N GLU A 18 -3.37 -0.55 -15.78
CA GLU A 18 -2.59 -0.45 -17.02
C GLU A 18 -1.08 -0.62 -16.76
N GLY A 19 -0.61 -0.12 -15.62
CA GLY A 19 0.79 -0.18 -15.22
C GLY A 19 1.22 -1.54 -14.66
N PHE A 20 2.53 -1.75 -14.57
CA PHE A 20 3.14 -3.03 -14.20
C PHE A 20 3.41 -3.19 -12.69
N SER A 21 2.69 -2.45 -11.83
CA SER A 21 2.91 -2.45 -10.37
C SER A 21 2.57 -3.79 -9.71
N THR A 22 1.71 -4.60 -10.34
CA THR A 22 1.28 -5.93 -9.87
C THR A 22 2.23 -7.06 -10.26
N MET A 23 3.29 -6.79 -11.03
CA MET A 23 4.25 -7.82 -11.47
C MET A 23 4.94 -8.57 -10.34
N THR A 24 5.11 -7.93 -9.18
CA THR A 24 5.68 -8.59 -8.00
C THR A 24 4.78 -9.72 -7.51
N GLU A 25 3.47 -9.49 -7.45
CA GLU A 25 2.50 -10.53 -7.05
C GLU A 25 2.42 -11.63 -8.10
N LEU A 26 2.47 -11.28 -9.39
CA LEU A 26 2.56 -12.29 -10.44
C LEU A 26 3.80 -13.19 -10.27
N ALA A 27 4.96 -12.64 -9.89
CA ALA A 27 6.14 -13.44 -9.59
C ALA A 27 5.94 -14.32 -8.35
N ASP A 28 5.35 -13.78 -7.29
CA ASP A 28 5.01 -14.54 -6.08
C ASP A 28 4.05 -15.70 -6.39
N ASP A 29 3.08 -15.49 -7.29
CA ASP A 29 2.12 -16.49 -7.76
C ASP A 29 2.79 -17.56 -8.62
N MET A 30 3.75 -17.19 -9.48
CA MET A 30 4.56 -18.17 -10.22
C MET A 30 5.31 -19.12 -9.27
N VAL A 31 5.87 -18.59 -8.17
CA VAL A 31 6.55 -19.41 -7.16
C VAL A 31 5.52 -20.28 -6.44
N ARG A 32 4.43 -19.68 -5.95
CA ARG A 32 3.45 -20.35 -5.08
C ARG A 32 2.59 -21.39 -5.79
N LEU A 33 2.14 -21.09 -7.02
CA LEU A 33 1.20 -21.92 -7.78
C LEU A 33 1.91 -22.84 -8.76
N LYS A 34 3.02 -22.39 -9.37
CA LYS A 34 3.74 -23.14 -10.43
C LYS A 34 5.07 -23.72 -9.96
N GLY A 35 5.50 -23.44 -8.73
CA GLY A 35 6.64 -24.09 -8.10
C GLY A 35 8.00 -23.74 -8.71
N ILE A 36 8.10 -22.62 -9.42
CA ILE A 36 9.40 -22.17 -9.97
C ILE A 36 10.18 -21.36 -8.93
N SER A 37 11.51 -21.27 -9.09
CA SER A 37 12.31 -20.44 -8.19
C SER A 37 11.99 -18.96 -8.36
N PHE A 38 12.15 -18.17 -7.28
CA PHE A 38 11.94 -16.72 -7.33
C PHE A 38 12.81 -16.05 -8.41
N THR A 39 14.05 -16.50 -8.61
CA THR A 39 14.92 -15.98 -9.68
C THR A 39 14.35 -16.21 -11.07
N MET A 40 13.71 -17.37 -11.32
CA MET A 40 13.03 -17.62 -12.59
C MET A 40 11.81 -16.72 -12.73
N ALA A 41 10.95 -16.68 -11.71
CA ALA A 41 9.75 -15.84 -11.71
C ALA A 41 10.08 -14.37 -11.97
N HIS A 42 11.08 -13.82 -11.26
CA HIS A 42 11.52 -12.44 -11.41
C HIS A 42 12.02 -12.13 -12.83
N LYS A 43 12.76 -13.05 -13.45
CA LYS A 43 13.21 -12.89 -14.85
C LYS A 43 12.05 -12.92 -15.85
N ILE A 44 11.06 -13.80 -15.63
CA ILE A 44 9.86 -13.87 -16.48
C ILE A 44 9.07 -12.58 -16.38
N VAL A 45 8.72 -12.11 -15.18
CA VAL A 45 7.90 -10.89 -15.04
C VAL A 45 8.63 -9.63 -15.50
N ALA A 46 9.95 -9.55 -15.32
CA ALA A 46 10.75 -8.43 -15.81
C ALA A 46 10.72 -8.36 -17.36
N LYS A 47 10.90 -9.51 -18.01
CA LYS A 47 10.81 -9.59 -19.48
C LYS A 47 9.39 -9.36 -19.97
N LEU A 48 8.39 -9.88 -19.27
CA LEU A 48 6.98 -9.69 -19.56
C LEU A 48 6.60 -8.21 -19.55
N ALA A 49 6.98 -7.48 -18.51
CA ALA A 49 6.74 -6.04 -18.41
C ALA A 49 7.45 -5.27 -19.55
N ALA A 50 8.69 -5.62 -19.87
CA ALA A 50 9.43 -4.98 -20.96
C ALA A 50 8.76 -5.20 -22.33
N VAL A 51 8.40 -6.45 -22.66
CA VAL A 51 7.73 -6.79 -23.92
C VAL A 51 6.34 -6.17 -24.00
N ALA A 52 5.58 -6.20 -22.90
CA ALA A 52 4.26 -5.58 -22.86
C ALA A 52 4.36 -4.05 -23.06
N ALA A 53 5.32 -3.39 -22.42
CA ALA A 53 5.57 -1.96 -22.60
C ALA A 53 5.96 -1.63 -24.05
N GLU A 54 6.89 -2.37 -24.65
CA GLU A 54 7.32 -2.19 -26.04
C GLU A 54 6.15 -2.34 -27.03
N LYS A 55 5.26 -3.30 -26.77
CA LYS A 55 4.07 -3.57 -27.57
C LYS A 55 2.86 -2.72 -27.21
N ASN A 56 2.98 -1.79 -26.26
CA ASN A 56 1.86 -0.99 -25.73
C ASN A 56 0.67 -1.83 -25.26
N ILE A 57 0.94 -2.98 -24.62
CA ILE A 57 -0.06 -3.85 -24.02
C ILE A 57 -0.23 -3.43 -22.55
N PRO A 58 -1.41 -2.94 -22.14
CA PRO A 58 -1.70 -2.68 -20.73
C PRO A 58 -1.55 -3.95 -19.89
N CYS A 59 -1.12 -3.81 -18.63
CA CYS A 59 -0.91 -4.95 -17.74
C CYS A 59 -2.16 -5.83 -17.62
N GLU A 60 -3.35 -5.24 -17.41
CA GLU A 60 -4.63 -5.97 -17.34
C GLU A 60 -5.01 -6.76 -18.61
N HIS A 61 -4.36 -6.47 -19.75
CA HIS A 61 -4.59 -7.15 -21.03
C HIS A 61 -3.51 -8.21 -21.35
N ILE A 62 -2.57 -8.47 -20.45
CA ILE A 62 -1.60 -9.54 -20.64
C ILE A 62 -2.34 -10.89 -20.69
N ALA A 63 -2.12 -11.61 -21.78
CA ALA A 63 -2.69 -12.94 -21.98
C ALA A 63 -1.77 -14.05 -21.42
N PRO A 64 -2.31 -15.19 -20.94
CA PRO A 64 -1.50 -16.31 -20.47
C PRO A 64 -0.50 -16.83 -21.50
N GLN A 65 -0.87 -16.77 -22.79
CA GLN A 65 0.02 -17.17 -23.89
C GLN A 65 1.33 -16.38 -23.90
N LEU A 66 1.30 -15.07 -23.61
CA LEU A 66 2.51 -14.27 -23.57
C LEU A 66 3.43 -14.67 -22.41
N VAL A 67 2.84 -15.07 -21.27
CA VAL A 67 3.59 -15.59 -20.12
C VAL A 67 4.28 -16.90 -20.49
N ASP A 68 3.56 -17.80 -21.16
CA ASP A 68 4.10 -19.09 -21.61
C ASP A 68 5.17 -18.94 -22.69
N ASP A 69 4.99 -18.02 -23.65
CA ASP A 69 5.98 -17.74 -24.69
C ASP A 69 7.30 -17.26 -24.07
N ILE A 70 7.23 -16.33 -23.11
CA ILE A 70 8.41 -15.81 -22.40
C ILE A 70 9.05 -16.88 -21.53
N SER A 71 8.24 -17.68 -20.83
CA SER A 71 8.76 -18.77 -20.00
C SER A 71 9.45 -19.85 -20.86
N MET A 72 8.86 -20.20 -22.01
CA MET A 72 9.48 -21.11 -22.97
C MET A 72 10.79 -20.57 -23.51
N GLU A 73 10.82 -19.29 -23.91
CA GLU A 73 12.03 -18.67 -24.45
C GLU A 73 13.17 -18.64 -23.42
N LEU A 74 12.87 -18.33 -22.16
CA LEU A 74 13.89 -18.20 -21.11
C LEU A 74 14.33 -19.54 -20.51
N PHE A 75 13.41 -20.50 -20.39
CA PHE A 75 13.60 -21.68 -19.53
C PHE A 75 13.13 -23.00 -20.15
N GLY A 76 12.64 -23.00 -21.39
CA GLY A 76 12.25 -24.23 -22.07
C GLY A 76 11.02 -24.92 -21.47
N LYS A 77 10.21 -24.22 -20.66
CA LYS A 77 8.96 -24.76 -20.11
C LYS A 77 7.85 -23.72 -20.04
N LYS A 78 6.60 -24.18 -20.19
CA LYS A 78 5.40 -23.39 -19.94
C LYS A 78 5.05 -23.35 -18.45
N LEU A 79 4.29 -22.33 -18.06
CA LEU A 79 3.75 -22.20 -16.71
C LEU A 79 2.25 -22.54 -16.66
N ASP A 80 1.57 -22.55 -17.82
CA ASP A 80 0.18 -22.96 -17.98
C ASP A 80 -0.73 -22.25 -16.97
N PHE A 81 -0.62 -20.92 -16.91
CA PHE A 81 -1.56 -20.09 -16.15
C PHE A 81 -2.94 -20.15 -16.79
N THR A 82 -3.98 -20.37 -15.99
CA THR A 82 -5.34 -20.12 -16.47
C THR A 82 -5.57 -18.62 -16.61
N GLY A 83 -6.52 -18.23 -17.47
CA GLY A 83 -6.90 -16.83 -17.59
C GLY A 83 -7.40 -16.23 -16.27
N GLU A 84 -8.02 -17.02 -15.41
CA GLU A 84 -8.49 -16.58 -14.09
C GLU A 84 -7.35 -16.40 -13.08
N GLU A 85 -6.40 -17.34 -13.05
CA GLU A 85 -5.21 -17.24 -12.20
C GLU A 85 -4.41 -15.99 -12.55
N LEU A 86 -4.15 -15.77 -13.84
CA LEU A 86 -3.41 -14.60 -14.31
C LEU A 86 -4.14 -13.31 -13.99
N LYS A 87 -5.44 -13.22 -14.32
CA LYS A 87 -6.25 -12.03 -14.03
C LYS A 87 -6.24 -11.66 -12.56
N ARG A 88 -6.33 -12.65 -11.66
CA ARG A 88 -6.28 -12.42 -10.22
C ARG A 88 -4.92 -11.88 -9.78
N ALA A 89 -3.83 -12.45 -10.29
CA ALA A 89 -2.47 -12.03 -9.92
C ALA A 89 -2.15 -10.59 -10.38
N ILE A 90 -2.67 -10.18 -11.53
CA ILE A 90 -2.42 -8.84 -12.09
C ILE A 90 -3.46 -7.78 -11.69
N ASP A 91 -4.54 -8.15 -10.99
CA ASP A 91 -5.56 -7.20 -10.52
C ASP A 91 -5.05 -6.42 -9.29
N PRO A 92 -4.94 -5.09 -9.36
CA PRO A 92 -4.44 -4.27 -8.24
C PRO A 92 -5.35 -4.35 -7.00
N LEU A 93 -6.66 -4.56 -7.14
CA LEU A 93 -7.56 -4.71 -6.00
C LEU A 93 -7.35 -6.04 -5.29
N GLU A 94 -7.11 -7.12 -6.03
CA GLU A 94 -6.79 -8.41 -5.45
C GLU A 94 -5.42 -8.39 -4.76
N ASN A 95 -4.44 -7.70 -5.34
CA ASN A 95 -3.14 -7.43 -4.70
C ASN A 95 -3.28 -6.70 -3.35
N VAL A 96 -4.14 -5.67 -3.29
CA VAL A 96 -4.40 -4.94 -2.04
C VAL A 96 -5.05 -5.85 -1.01
N LYS A 97 -6.03 -6.66 -1.43
CA LYS A 97 -6.74 -7.58 -0.52
C LYS A 97 -5.83 -8.71 -0.01
N SER A 98 -4.99 -9.29 -0.86
CA SER A 98 -4.15 -10.45 -0.53
C SER A 98 -3.07 -10.12 0.51
N ARG A 99 -2.57 -8.88 0.52
CA ARG A 99 -1.52 -8.41 1.44
C ARG A 99 -2.06 -8.05 2.84
N ASN A 100 -2.79 -8.99 3.45
CA ASN A 100 -3.34 -8.87 4.80
C ASN A 100 -2.30 -9.25 5.87
N ILE A 101 -1.32 -8.38 6.04
CA ILE A 101 -0.24 -8.51 7.05
C ILE A 101 -0.20 -7.26 7.92
N LEU A 102 0.47 -7.33 9.07
CA LEU A 102 0.68 -6.16 9.91
C LEU A 102 1.40 -5.05 9.14
N GLY A 103 0.79 -3.87 9.05
CA GLY A 103 1.27 -2.73 8.28
C GLY A 103 1.01 -2.81 6.75
N GLY A 104 0.31 -3.84 6.28
CA GLY A 104 -0.05 -4.03 4.88
C GLY A 104 -1.16 -3.11 4.37
N PRO A 105 -1.39 -3.07 3.04
CA PRO A 105 -2.38 -2.21 2.41
C PRO A 105 -3.81 -2.76 2.46
N SER A 106 -4.05 -3.95 3.03
CA SER A 106 -5.37 -4.55 3.04
C SER A 106 -6.41 -3.66 3.73
N PHE A 107 -7.66 -3.71 3.28
CA PHE A 107 -8.73 -2.91 3.86
C PHE A 107 -8.94 -3.22 5.35
N GLU A 108 -8.78 -4.48 5.74
CA GLU A 108 -8.88 -4.90 7.13
C GLU A 108 -7.75 -4.31 7.99
N GLU A 109 -6.52 -4.40 7.52
CA GLU A 109 -5.37 -3.87 8.22
C GLU A 109 -5.40 -2.33 8.31
N ILE A 110 -5.77 -1.65 7.23
CA ILE A 110 -5.94 -0.19 7.24
C ILE A 110 -6.99 0.22 8.28
N ARG A 111 -8.14 -0.47 8.35
CA ARG A 111 -9.17 -0.19 9.38
C ARG A 111 -8.62 -0.40 10.79
N ARG A 112 -7.87 -1.47 11.03
CA ARG A 112 -7.21 -1.72 12.32
C ARG A 112 -6.23 -0.60 12.69
N MET A 113 -5.37 -0.21 11.74
CA MET A 113 -4.40 0.88 11.92
C MET A 113 -5.06 2.24 12.16
N LEU A 114 -6.15 2.56 11.45
CA LEU A 114 -6.92 3.78 11.64
C LEU A 114 -7.50 3.85 13.05
N LYS A 115 -8.13 2.76 13.53
CA LYS A 115 -8.68 2.68 14.89
C LYS A 115 -7.61 2.94 15.94
N ASP A 116 -6.45 2.29 15.81
CA ASP A 116 -5.33 2.46 16.72
C ASP A 116 -4.73 3.88 16.68
N ARG A 117 -4.59 4.48 15.50
CA ARG A 117 -4.11 5.87 15.35
C ARG A 117 -5.08 6.88 15.94
N CYS A 118 -6.38 6.70 15.74
CA CYS A 118 -7.40 7.56 16.35
C CYS A 118 -7.34 7.50 17.88
N LYS A 119 -7.19 6.30 18.45
CA LYS A 119 -7.02 6.13 19.90
C LYS A 119 -5.77 6.88 20.40
N ARG A 120 -4.62 6.67 19.76
CA ARG A 120 -3.37 7.36 20.13
C ARG A 120 -3.45 8.89 19.99
N LEU A 121 -4.19 9.37 19.00
CA LEU A 121 -4.43 10.81 18.81
C LEU A 121 -5.28 11.39 19.95
N MET A 122 -6.34 10.69 20.36
CA MET A 122 -7.17 11.11 21.50
C MET A 122 -6.36 11.16 22.80
N GLU A 123 -5.58 10.13 23.09
CA GLU A 123 -4.70 10.11 24.27
C GLU A 123 -3.67 11.24 24.24
N SER A 124 -3.10 11.52 23.06
CA SER A 124 -2.13 12.62 22.90
C SER A 124 -2.78 13.98 23.09
N ARG A 125 -4.00 14.15 22.61
CA ARG A 125 -4.78 15.37 22.81
C ARG A 125 -5.11 15.58 24.29
N GLN A 126 -5.56 14.55 24.99
CA GLN A 126 -5.83 14.63 26.43
C GLN A 126 -4.58 15.05 27.21
N ARG A 127 -3.44 14.40 26.96
CA ARG A 127 -2.16 14.77 27.58
C ARG A 127 -1.76 16.22 27.33
N TRP A 128 -2.07 16.74 26.14
CA TRP A 128 -1.80 18.14 25.81
C TRP A 128 -2.73 19.10 26.56
N GLU A 129 -4.02 18.78 26.64
CA GLU A 129 -5.01 19.57 27.39
C GLU A 129 -4.66 19.64 28.89
N ASP A 130 -4.28 18.51 29.49
CA ASP A 130 -3.87 18.44 30.90
C ASP A 130 -2.63 19.31 31.17
N LYS A 131 -1.60 19.22 30.32
CA LYS A 131 -0.38 20.04 30.44
C LYS A 131 -0.69 21.53 30.28
N LYS A 132 -1.55 21.89 29.34
CA LYS A 132 -1.97 23.27 29.11
C LYS A 132 -2.69 23.83 30.34
N ALA A 133 -3.64 23.08 30.90
CA ALA A 133 -4.36 23.48 32.10
C ALA A 133 -3.42 23.65 33.31
N TYR A 134 -2.46 22.73 33.48
CA TYR A 134 -1.44 22.83 34.52
C TYR A 134 -0.59 24.11 34.38
N GLN A 135 -0.11 24.42 33.17
CA GLN A 135 0.68 25.63 32.92
C GLN A 135 -0.14 26.90 33.19
N GLN A 136 -1.40 26.95 32.75
CA GLN A 136 -2.29 28.09 33.00
C GLN A 136 -2.50 28.32 34.50
N LYS A 137 -2.71 27.25 35.28
CA LYS A 137 -2.82 27.34 36.73
C LYS A 137 -1.55 27.92 37.35
N LYS A 138 -0.37 27.42 36.97
CA LYS A 138 0.91 27.93 37.48
C LYS A 138 1.15 29.40 37.14
N ILE A 139 0.81 29.83 35.92
CA ILE A 139 0.88 31.24 35.52
C ILE A 139 -0.05 32.09 36.40
N GLN A 140 -1.26 31.61 36.68
CA GLN A 140 -2.22 32.34 37.52
C GLN A 140 -1.73 32.44 38.97
N ASP A 141 -1.16 31.35 39.52
CA ASP A 141 -0.59 31.34 40.86
C ASP A 141 0.53 32.38 40.99
N VAL A 142 1.46 32.44 40.01
CA VAL A 142 2.55 33.43 39.99
C VAL A 142 2.01 34.86 39.89
N LYS A 143 1.01 35.11 39.03
CA LYS A 143 0.37 36.43 38.93
C LYS A 143 -0.27 36.85 40.25
N ASN A 144 -0.91 35.92 40.96
CA ASN A 144 -1.53 36.20 42.25
C ASN A 144 -0.48 36.53 43.31
N ILE A 145 0.63 35.79 43.38
CA ILE A 145 1.74 36.07 44.30
C ILE A 145 2.35 37.45 44.01
N ALA A 146 2.62 37.77 42.74
CA ALA A 146 3.17 39.06 42.37
C ALA A 146 2.25 40.23 42.77
N ARG A 147 0.92 40.07 42.61
CA ARG A 147 -0.06 41.07 43.04
C ARG A 147 -0.01 41.30 44.55
N GLN A 148 0.02 40.22 45.34
CA GLN A 148 0.11 40.31 46.80
C GLN A 148 1.36 41.06 47.27
N ILE A 149 2.52 40.84 46.61
CA ILE A 149 3.77 41.53 46.93
C ILE A 149 3.69 43.03 46.60
N MET A 150 3.05 43.41 45.50
CA MET A 150 2.92 44.83 45.10
C MET A 150 1.90 45.61 45.94
N GLU A 151 0.94 44.92 46.54
CA GLU A 151 -0.10 45.50 47.41
C GLU A 151 0.31 45.55 48.89
N SER A 152 1.49 45.00 49.25
CA SER A 152 2.08 45.02 50.60
C SER A 152 3.12 46.14 50.75
#